data_AF-A0A7V9LLU5-F1
#
_entry.id   AF-A0A7V9LLU5-F1
#
_cell.length_a   1.000
_cell.length_b   1.000
_cell.length_c   1.000
_cell.angle_alpha   90.00
_cell.angle_beta   90.00
_cell.angle_gamma   90.00
#
_symmetry.space_group_name_H-M   'P 1'
#
loop_
_entity.id
_entity.type
_entity.pdbx_description
1 polymer ?
#
loop_
_entity_poly.entity_id
_entity_poly.type
_entity_poly.pdbx_seq_one_letter_code
_entity_poly.pdbx_strand_id
1 'polypeptide(L)'
;AMGDLRDAGVRLVGAAGEAPQSLFDIDLTGPLAWALGAEDAGLRRLTRERCDVLARIPLAGHVESLNVSVAAGVCLFESKRQRDLMPISPNARA
;
A
#
# COMPACT_ATOMS: atom_id res chain seq x y z
N ALA A 1 -4.09 -3.21 -17.00
CA ALA A 1 -3.42 -2.48 -15.90
C ALA A 1 -3.26 -3.36 -14.65
N MET A 2 -4.28 -3.55 -13.79
CA MET A 2 -4.11 -4.37 -12.57
C MET A 2 -3.81 -5.86 -12.85
N GLY A 3 -4.38 -6.43 -13.91
CA GLY A 3 -4.05 -7.79 -14.36
C GLY A 3 -2.58 -7.90 -14.75
N ASP A 4 -2.13 -7.03 -15.66
CA ASP A 4 -0.74 -6.97 -16.12
C ASP A 4 0.28 -6.83 -14.97
N LEU A 5 -0.07 -6.06 -13.92
CA LEU A 5 0.77 -5.95 -12.72
C LEU A 5 0.87 -7.27 -11.96
N ARG A 6 -0.24 -7.99 -11.79
CA ARG A 6 -0.24 -9.33 -11.17
C ARG A 6 0.57 -10.32 -11.99
N ASP A 7 0.39 -10.31 -13.31
CA ASP A 7 1.13 -11.19 -14.23
C ASP A 7 2.65 -10.91 -14.19
N ALA A 8 3.03 -9.66 -13.88
CA ALA A 8 4.42 -9.25 -13.65
C ALA A 8 4.94 -9.52 -12.22
N GLY A 9 4.17 -10.21 -11.37
CA GLY A 9 4.56 -10.51 -9.99
C GLY A 9 4.48 -9.32 -9.03
N VAL A 10 3.77 -8.26 -9.39
CA VAL A 10 3.55 -7.08 -8.54
C VAL A 10 2.33 -7.28 -7.66
N ARG A 11 2.52 -7.25 -6.34
CA ARG A 11 1.44 -7.33 -5.35
C ARG A 11 0.61 -6.03 -5.35
N LEU A 12 -0.71 -6.13 -5.36
CA LEU A 12 -1.61 -4.98 -5.30
C LEU A 12 -2.05 -4.71 -3.86
N VAL A 13 -1.68 -3.55 -3.33
CA VAL A 13 -2.03 -3.13 -1.96
C VAL A 13 -3.03 -1.98 -2.03
N GLY A 14 -4.23 -2.16 -1.48
CA GLY A 14 -5.24 -1.11 -1.44
C GLY A 14 -5.17 -0.29 -0.15
N ALA A 15 -5.13 1.05 -0.24
CA ALA A 15 -5.29 1.90 0.93
C ALA A 15 -6.79 2.10 1.24
N ALA A 16 -7.23 1.64 2.41
CA ALA A 16 -8.61 1.74 2.86
C ALA A 16 -8.65 1.95 4.38
N GLY A 17 -9.34 2.98 4.87
CA GLY A 17 -9.34 3.36 6.29
C GLY A 17 -9.94 2.28 7.20
N GLU A 18 -10.93 1.56 6.68
CA GLU A 18 -11.61 0.44 7.34
C GLU A 18 -10.85 -0.89 7.25
N ALA A 19 -9.68 -0.92 6.59
CA ALA A 19 -8.94 -2.16 6.44
C ALA A 19 -8.52 -2.72 7.81
N PRO A 20 -8.60 -4.05 8.02
CA PRO A 20 -8.29 -4.67 9.30
C PRO A 20 -6.79 -4.67 9.63
N GLN A 21 -5.91 -4.49 8.64
CA GLN A 21 -4.45 -4.47 8.84
C GLN A 21 -3.90 -3.04 8.75
N SER A 22 -3.02 -2.69 9.68
CA SER A 22 -2.20 -1.47 9.59
C SER A 22 -1.15 -1.63 8.50
N LEU A 23 -0.80 -0.56 7.79
CA LEU A 23 0.34 -0.60 6.86
C LEU A 23 1.66 -0.99 7.53
N PHE A 24 1.79 -0.78 8.85
CA PHE A 24 2.99 -1.15 9.62
C PHE A 24 3.12 -2.67 9.82
N ASP A 25 2.02 -3.41 9.69
CA ASP A 25 1.96 -4.86 9.93
C ASP A 25 2.01 -5.68 8.62
N ILE A 26 2.09 -4.99 7.48
CA ILE A 26 2.12 -5.60 6.16
C ILE A 26 3.55 -5.59 5.66
N ASP A 27 3.98 -6.72 5.05
CA ASP A 27 5.23 -6.79 4.32
C ASP A 27 5.13 -6.00 2.99
N LEU A 28 5.86 -4.89 2.94
CA LEU A 28 5.96 -3.95 1.82
C LEU A 28 7.35 -3.99 1.14
N THR A 29 8.16 -5.00 1.43
CA THR A 29 9.54 -5.11 0.94
C THR A 29 9.64 -5.54 -0.52
N GLY A 30 8.67 -6.33 -1.01
CA GLY A 30 8.66 -6.84 -2.38
C GLY A 30 8.12 -5.88 -3.45
N PRO A 31 8.09 -6.33 -4.73
CA PRO A 31 7.41 -5.61 -5.81
C PRO A 31 5.93 -5.43 -5.49
N LEU A 32 5.49 -4.18 -5.37
CA LEU A 32 4.10 -3.85 -5.07
C LEU A 32 3.67 -2.58 -5.77
N ALA A 33 2.35 -2.45 -5.96
CA ALA A 33 1.69 -1.25 -6.42
C ALA A 33 0.57 -0.86 -5.45
N TRP A 34 0.52 0.41 -5.09
CA TRP A 34 -0.54 0.98 -4.27
C TRP A 34 -1.75 1.35 -5.13
N ALA A 35 -2.92 0.84 -4.75
CA ALA A 35 -4.20 1.34 -5.20
C ALA A 35 -4.73 2.34 -4.18
N LEU A 36 -4.93 3.58 -4.62
CA LEU A 36 -5.42 4.68 -3.80
C LEU A 36 -6.81 5.09 -4.28
N GLY A 37 -7.69 5.39 -3.32
CA GLY A 37 -9.06 5.81 -3.57
C GLY A 37 -9.18 7.28 -3.94
N ALA A 38 -10.36 7.67 -4.43
CA ALA A 38 -10.74 9.08 -4.47
C ALA A 38 -11.01 9.61 -3.06
N GLU A 39 -10.87 10.91 -2.85
CA GLU A 39 -10.96 11.55 -1.52
C GLU A 39 -12.28 11.24 -0.80
N ASP A 40 -13.41 11.29 -1.51
CA ASP A 40 -14.73 11.08 -0.91
C ASP A 40 -15.22 9.62 -0.98
N ALA A 41 -14.94 8.93 -2.08
CA ALA A 41 -15.49 7.59 -2.34
C ALA A 41 -14.55 6.45 -1.93
N GLY A 42 -13.30 6.77 -1.57
CA GLY A 42 -12.26 5.78 -1.34
C GLY A 42 -12.02 4.88 -2.55
N LEU A 43 -11.62 3.63 -2.29
CA LEU A 43 -11.43 2.64 -3.34
C LEU A 43 -12.76 2.17 -3.92
N ARG A 44 -12.89 2.21 -5.25
CA ARG A 44 -14.00 1.57 -5.96
C ARG A 44 -14.06 0.08 -5.59
N ARG A 45 -15.27 -0.45 -5.43
CA ARG A 45 -15.52 -1.85 -5.03
C ARG A 45 -14.68 -2.87 -5.81
N LEU A 46 -14.71 -2.82 -7.15
CA LEU A 46 -13.95 -3.76 -7.99
C LEU A 46 -12.42 -3.59 -7.84
N THR A 47 -11.93 -2.38 -7.59
CA THR A 47 -10.51 -2.14 -7.33
C THR A 47 -10.11 -2.77 -6.00
N ARG A 48 -10.94 -2.59 -4.97
CA ARG A 48 -10.75 -3.20 -3.65
C ARG A 48 -10.72 -4.72 -3.72
N GLU A 49 -11.71 -5.34 -4.37
CA GLU A 49 -11.79 -6.79 -4.54
C GLU A 49 -10.60 -7.38 -5.33
N ARG A 50 -9.93 -6.55 -6.15
CA ARG A 50 -8.73 -6.94 -6.91
C ARG A 50 -7.43 -6.73 -6.16
N CYS A 51 -7.42 -6.05 -5.01
CA CYS A 51 -6.21 -5.92 -4.19
C CYS A 51 -5.91 -7.25 -3.49
N ASP A 52 -4.62 -7.58 -3.37
CA ASP A 52 -4.16 -8.75 -2.60
C ASP A 52 -4.36 -8.55 -1.10
N VAL A 53 -4.17 -7.31 -0.65
CA VAL A 53 -4.30 -6.92 0.75
C VAL A 53 -4.82 -5.48 0.83
N LEU A 54 -5.56 -5.19 1.89
CA LEU A 54 -6.00 -3.84 2.23
C LEU A 54 -5.25 -3.37 3.47
N ALA A 55 -4.75 -2.15 3.41
CA ALA A 55 -3.98 -1.51 4.47
C ALA A 55 -4.68 -0.23 4.92
N ARG A 56 -4.76 0.00 6.22
CA ARG A 56 -5.14 1.29 6.79
C ARG A 56 -3.90 2.04 7.26
N ILE A 57 -3.96 3.37 7.16
CA ILE A 57 -3.07 4.25 7.92
C ILE A 57 -3.70 4.44 9.29
N PRO A 58 -3.03 4.06 10.40
CA PRO A 58 -3.54 4.34 11.73
C PRO A 58 -3.66 5.86 11.93
N LEU A 59 -4.88 6.35 12.11
CA LEU A 59 -5.17 7.74 12.41
C LEU A 59 -5.54 7.87 13.89
N ALA A 60 -5.10 8.95 14.52
CA ALA A 60 -5.48 9.28 15.88
C ALA A 60 -6.69 10.22 15.88
N GLY A 61 -7.63 10.01 16.80
CA GLY A 61 -8.80 10.87 16.98
C GLY A 61 -9.96 10.53 16.03
N HIS A 62 -10.73 11.56 15.65
CA HIS A 62 -12.00 11.43 14.93
C HIS A 62 -11.89 11.62 13.41
N VAL A 63 -10.67 11.63 12.86
CA VAL A 63 -10.47 11.85 11.42
C VAL A 63 -10.69 10.53 10.69
N GLU A 64 -11.65 10.51 9.76
CA GLU A 64 -12.02 9.31 9.01
C GLU A 64 -11.04 9.02 7.84
N SER A 65 -10.44 10.05 7.25
CA SER A 65 -9.54 9.91 6.11
C SER A 65 -8.47 11.01 6.04
N LEU A 66 -7.41 10.71 5.30
CA LEU A 66 -6.41 11.71 4.89
C LEU A 66 -6.68 12.11 3.45
N ASN A 67 -6.22 13.30 3.07
CA ASN A 67 -6.08 13.68 1.68
C ASN A 67 -5.28 12.58 0.92
N VAL A 68 -5.72 12.25 -0.29
CA VAL A 68 -5.15 11.14 -1.08
C VAL A 68 -3.64 11.29 -1.32
N SER A 69 -3.14 12.52 -1.51
CA SER A 69 -1.72 12.78 -1.72
C SER A 69 -0.89 12.54 -0.45
N VAL A 70 -1.45 12.87 0.72
CA VAL A 70 -0.83 12.62 2.01
C VAL A 70 -0.80 11.11 2.29
N ALA A 71 -1.91 10.41 2.04
CA ALA A 71 -1.97 8.95 2.17
C ALA A 71 -0.95 8.27 1.26
N ALA A 72 -0.83 8.71 0.00
CA ALA A 72 0.19 8.23 -0.94
C ALA A 72 1.60 8.41 -0.38
N GLY A 73 1.91 9.59 0.16
CA GLY A 73 3.21 9.89 0.77
C GLY A 73 3.55 8.94 1.91
N VAL A 74 2.60 8.72 2.83
CA VAL A 74 2.78 7.80 3.96
C VAL A 74 3.00 6.35 3.50
N CYS A 75 2.15 5.86 2.59
CA CYS A 75 2.25 4.52 2.01
C CYS A 75 3.61 4.26 1.34
N LEU A 76 4.06 5.21 0.51
CA LEU A 76 5.34 5.11 -0.20
C LEU A 76 6.53 5.20 0.76
N PHE A 77 6.47 6.10 1.73
CA PHE A 77 7.56 6.27 2.69
C PHE A 77 7.71 5.06 3.61
N GLU A 78 6.60 4.47 4.06
CA GLU A 78 6.65 3.22 4.83
C GLU A 78 7.19 2.06 3.98
N SER A 79 6.76 1.94 2.73
CA SER A 79 7.30 0.94 1.79
C SER A 79 8.81 1.09 1.64
N LYS A 80 9.30 2.33 1.49
CA LYS A 80 10.75 2.63 1.46
C LYS A 80 11.43 2.26 2.78
N ARG A 81 10.86 2.66 3.93
CA ARG A 81 11.43 2.40 5.26
C ARG A 81 11.63 0.89 5.48
N GLN A 82 10.63 0.06 5.16
CA GLN A 82 10.76 -1.39 5.30
C GLN A 82 11.83 -1.97 4.37
N ARG A 83 11.93 -1.47 3.13
CA ARG A 83 12.96 -1.90 2.16
C ARG A 83 14.37 -1.52 2.60
N ASP A 84 14.54 -0.34 3.20
CA ASP A 84 15.84 0.12 3.69
C ASP A 84 16.28 -0.65 4.95
N LEU A 85 15.34 -1.18 5.74
CA LEU A 85 15.63 -2.05 6.89
C LEU A 85 15.96 -3.49 6.48
N MET A 86 15.72 -3.86 5.23
CA MET A 86 16.14 -5.17 4.72
C MET A 86 17.66 -5.13 4.50
N PRO A 87 18.45 -6.01 5.16
CA PRO A 87 19.89 -6.02 4.95
C PRO A 87 20.18 -6.21 3.46
N ILE A 88 20.94 -5.30 2.87
CA ILE A 88 21.37 -5.39 1.48
C ILE A 88 22.14 -6.70 1.36
N SER A 89 21.55 -7.68 0.68
CA SER A 89 22.29 -8.91 0.34
C SER A 89 23.45 -8.48 -0.57
N PRO A 90 24.72 -8.74 -0.22
CA PRO A 90 25.88 -8.19 -0.93
C PRO A 90 25.93 -8.54 -2.43
N ASN A 91 25.08 -9.47 -2.88
CA ASN A 91 25.03 -9.98 -4.25
C ASN A 91 24.00 -9.30 -5.16
N ALA A 92 23.32 -8.23 -4.73
CA ALA A 92 22.30 -7.53 -5.54
C ALA A 92 22.86 -6.53 -6.57
N ARG A 93 24.19 -6.48 -6.74
CA ARG A 93 24.88 -5.72 -7.80
C ARG A 93 25.83 -6.64 -8.56
N ALA A 94 25.29 -7.45 -9.47
CA ALA A 94 26.02 -8.10 -10.54
C ALA A 94 25.19 -8.01 -11.82
#